data_AF-R7TNS9-F1
#
_entry.id   AF-R7TNS9-F1
#
_cell.length_a   1.000
_cell.length_b   1.000
_cell.length_c   1.000
_cell.angle_alpha   90.00
_cell.angle_beta   90.00
_cell.angle_gamma   90.00
#
_symmetry.space_group_name_H-M   'P 1'
#
loop_
_entity.id
_entity.type
_entity.pdbx_description
1 polymer ?
#
loop_
_entity_poly.entity_id
_entity_poly.type
_entity_poly.pdbx_seq_one_letter_code
_entity_poly.pdbx_strand_id
1 'polypeptide(L)' 'EQSETTKQRFISENPETTKQQFISENSETTKQQFISENSETTKQQFISENSETTKQQFISENSETTKQQFISE' A
#
# COMPACT_ATOMS: atom_id res chain seq x y z
N GLU A 1 -5.99 -26.10 -3.27
CA GLU A 1 -5.80 -24.88 -2.46
C GLU A 1 -7.06 -24.04 -2.49
N GLN A 2 -7.44 -23.41 -1.37
CA GLN A 2 -8.28 -22.21 -1.47
C GLN A 2 -7.32 -21.07 -1.76
N SER A 3 -7.35 -20.57 -2.99
CA SER A 3 -6.57 -19.41 -3.40
C SER A 3 -7.12 -18.17 -2.71
N GLU A 4 -6.47 -17.77 -1.61
CA GLU A 4 -6.81 -16.55 -0.89
C GLU A 4 -6.19 -15.34 -1.60
N THR A 5 -7.06 -14.47 -2.10
CA THR A 5 -6.66 -13.19 -2.71
C THR A 5 -7.06 -12.05 -1.79
N THR A 6 -6.07 -11.29 -1.34
CA THR A 6 -6.28 -10.08 -0.53
C THR A 6 -6.23 -8.83 -1.41
N LYS A 7 -7.25 -7.97 -1.32
CA LYS A 7 -7.30 -6.69 -2.05
C LYS A 7 -7.71 -5.55 -1.14
N GLN A 8 -6.95 -4.46 -1.12
CA GLN A 8 -7.33 -3.24 -0.42
C GLN A 8 -7.06 -1.97 -1.22
N ARG A 9 -7.86 -0.95 -0.93
CA ARG A 9 -7.76 0.39 -1.50
C ARG A 9 -7.84 1.44 -0.40
N PHE A 10 -6.94 2.41 -0.46
CA PHE A 10 -6.92 3.56 0.45
C PHE A 10 -6.90 4.86 -0.36
N ILE A 11 -7.70 5.83 0.08
CA ILE A 11 -7.83 7.15 -0.54
C ILE A 11 -7.77 8.20 0.57
N SER A 12 -6.98 9.26 0.37
CA SER A 12 -6.90 10.41 1.28
C SER A 12 -6.79 11.71 0.50
N GLU A 13 -7.56 12.73 0.89
CA GLU A 13 -7.65 14.03 0.22
C GLU A 13 -7.25 15.17 1.16
N ASN A 14 -6.27 15.98 0.76
CA ASN A 14 -5.72 17.13 1.47
C ASN A 14 -5.15 16.90 2.90
N PRO A 15 -4.49 15.78 3.23
CA PRO A 15 -3.84 15.64 4.54
C PRO A 15 -2.46 16.31 4.54
N GLU A 16 -2.11 17.05 5.60
CA GLU A 16 -0.70 17.49 5.80
C GLU A 16 0.27 16.29 5.78
N THR A 17 -0.15 15.14 6.33
CA THR A 17 0.64 13.91 6.25
C THR A 17 -0.24 12.66 6.13
N THR A 18 0.02 11.84 5.11
CA THR A 18 -0.57 10.50 4.95
C THR A 18 0.40 9.44 5.46
N LYS A 19 -0.06 8.55 6.35
CA LYS A 19 0.70 7.35 6.79
C LYS A 19 -0.15 6.11 6.64
N GLN A 20 0.36 5.10 5.95
CA GLN A 20 -0.33 3.82 5.82
C GLN A 20 0.61 2.65 6.09
N GLN A 21 0.11 1.65 6.81
CA GLN A 21 0.78 0.37 7.02
C GLN A 21 -0.18 -0.75 6.65
N PHE A 22 0.33 -1.71 5.88
CA PHE A 22 -0.43 -2.89 5.49
C PHE A 22 0.39 -4.17 5.70
N ILE A 23 -0.28 -5.19 6.21
CA ILE A 23 0.28 -6.52 6.49
C ILE A 23 -0.67 -7.56 5.88
N SER A 24 -0.13 -8.49 5.10
CA SER A 24 -0.87 -9.65 4.59
C SER A 24 -0.08 -10.92 4.87
N GLU A 25 -0.77 -11.93 5.38
CA GLU A 25 -0.20 -13.24 5.70
C GLU A 25 -0.93 -14.32 4.89
N ASN A 26 -0.20 -15.33 4.42
CA ASN A 26 -0.76 -16.57 3.85
C ASN A 26 -1.74 -16.39 2.67
N SER A 27 -1.49 -15.42 1.79
CA SER A 27 -2.32 -15.17 0.60
C SER A 27 -1.58 -15.54 -0.69
N GLU A 28 -2.19 -16.32 -1.58
CA GLU A 28 -1.62 -16.61 -2.90
C GLU A 28 -1.37 -15.32 -3.71
N THR A 29 -2.27 -14.34 -3.59
CA THR A 29 -2.10 -13.05 -4.27
C THR A 29 -2.55 -11.87 -3.40
N THR A 30 -1.70 -10.85 -3.33
CA THR A 30 -1.99 -9.57 -2.67
C THR A 30 -2.06 -8.42 -3.68
N LYS A 31 -3.10 -7.59 -3.65
CA LYS A 31 -3.25 -6.42 -4.55
C LYS A 31 -3.66 -5.16 -3.79
N GLN A 32 -2.80 -4.15 -3.80
CA GLN A 32 -3.04 -2.89 -3.08
C GLN A 32 -3.08 -1.68 -4.00
N GLN A 33 -3.96 -0.74 -3.68
CA GLN A 33 -4.05 0.56 -4.33
C GLN A 33 -4.09 1.69 -3.29
N PHE A 34 -3.20 2.66 -3.43
CA PHE A 34 -3.12 3.82 -2.55
C PHE A 34 -3.21 5.10 -3.37
N ILE A 35 -4.11 6.00 -2.98
CA ILE A 35 -4.32 7.30 -3.61
C ILE A 35 -4.22 8.38 -2.53
N SER A 36 -3.35 9.38 -2.74
CA SER A 36 -3.23 10.54 -1.86
C SER A 36 -3.20 11.82 -2.68
N GLU A 37 -4.13 12.73 -2.43
CA GLU A 37 -4.23 14.01 -3.13
C GLU A 37 -3.84 15.17 -2.19
N ASN A 38 -3.04 16.11 -2.68
CA ASN A 38 -2.63 17.34 -1.99
C ASN A 38 -2.06 17.09 -0.59
N SER A 39 -1.07 16.20 -0.48
CA SER A 39 -0.42 15.90 0.80
C SER A 39 1.02 16.33 0.84
N GLU A 40 1.44 17.11 1.83
CA GLU A 40 2.85 17.51 1.94
C GLU A 40 3.77 16.29 2.08
N THR A 41 3.39 15.31 2.91
CA THR A 41 4.17 14.09 3.14
C THR A 41 3.33 12.82 3.08
N THR A 42 3.70 11.89 2.20
CA THR A 42 3.15 10.52 2.17
C THR A 42 4.18 9.49 2.62
N LYS A 43 3.83 8.63 3.58
CA LYS A 43 4.65 7.51 4.06
C LYS A 43 3.87 6.22 4.02
N GLN A 44 4.44 5.19 3.42
CA GLN A 44 3.78 3.90 3.28
C GLN A 44 4.71 2.74 3.60
N GLN A 45 4.17 1.77 4.33
CA GLN A 45 4.85 0.53 4.64
C GLN A 45 3.96 -0.66 4.29
N PHE A 46 4.52 -1.59 3.54
CA PHE A 46 3.86 -2.83 3.17
C PHE A 46 4.70 -4.02 3.62
N ILE A 47 4.05 -5.00 4.23
CA ILE A 47 4.63 -6.28 4.65
C ILE A 47 3.77 -7.39 4.05
N SER A 48 4.39 -8.35 3.38
CA SER A 48 3.73 -9.59 2.94
C SER A 48 4.55 -10.80 3.35
N GLU A 49 3.88 -11.76 3.98
CA GLU A 49 4.46 -13.02 4.43
C GLU A 49 3.76 -14.17 3.70
N ASN A 50 4.55 -15.06 3.09
CA ASN A 50 4.06 -16.25 2.37
C ASN A 50 3.09 -15.93 1.22
N SER A 51 3.38 -14.89 0.43
CA SER A 51 2.60 -14.58 -0.78
C SER A 51 3.37 -14.87 -2.06
N GLU A 52 2.76 -15.63 -2.97
CA GLU A 52 3.38 -15.95 -4.25
C GLU A 52 3.44 -14.72 -5.18
N THR A 53 2.44 -13.84 -5.10
CA THR A 53 2.36 -12.66 -5.97
C THR A 53 1.84 -11.45 -5.23
N THR A 54 2.64 -10.38 -5.21
CA THR A 54 2.21 -9.07 -4.71
C THR A 54 2.18 -8.01 -5.82
N LYS A 55 1.06 -7.28 -5.91
CA LYS A 55 0.88 -6.11 -6.80
C LYS A 55 0.52 -4.88 -5.99
N GLN A 56 1.16 -3.76 -6.30
CA GLN A 56 0.92 -2.49 -5.63
C GLN A 56 0.82 -1.37 -6.64
N GLN A 57 -0.11 -0.45 -6.40
CA GLN A 57 -0.27 0.77 -7.17
C GLN A 57 -0.35 1.95 -6.22
N PHE A 58 0.49 2.95 -6.44
CA PHE A 58 0.50 4.19 -5.69
C PHE A 58 0.27 5.37 -6.62
N ILE A 59 -0.65 6.23 -6.25
CA ILE A 59 -0.97 7.49 -6.93
C ILE A 59 -0.87 8.57 -5.87
N SER A 60 0.00 9.55 -6.11
CA SER A 60 0.02 10.76 -5.29
C SER A 60 0.05 11.98 -6.18
N GLU A 61 -0.93 12.85 -5.96
CA GLU A 61 -1.07 14.12 -6.66
C GLU A 61 -0.68 15.23 -5.69
N ASN A 62 0.22 16.11 -6.11
CA ASN A 62 0.71 17.25 -5.33
C ASN A 62 1.28 16.86 -3.96
N SER A 63 2.25 15.94 -3.94
CA SER A 63 3.04 15.65 -2.75
C SER A 63 4.49 16.09 -2.87
N GLU A 64 4.98 16.76 -1.83
CA GLU A 64 6.38 17.21 -1.78
C GLU A 64 7.32 16.04 -1.44
N THR A 65 6.89 15.14 -0.54
CA THR A 65 7.71 14.00 -0.11
C THR A 65 6.90 12.72 -0.09
N THR A 66 7.35 11.72 -0.86
CA THR A 66 6.83 10.35 -0.81
C THR A 66 7.91 9.40 -0.32
N LYS A 67 7.58 8.56 0.69
CA LYS A 67 8.41 7.44 1.15
C LYS A 67 7.61 6.15 1.12
N GLN A 68 8.21 5.11 0.54
CA GLN A 68 7.58 3.79 0.43
C GLN A 68 8.57 2.72 0.86
N GLN A 69 8.10 1.77 1.65
CA GLN A 69 8.86 0.61 2.08
C GLN A 69 8.05 -0.65 1.84
N PHE A 70 8.69 -1.63 1.20
CA PHE A 70 8.14 -2.94 0.93
C PHE A 70 9.03 -3.99 1.57
N ILE A 71 8.43 -4.85 2.38
CA ILE A 71 9.07 -6.00 3.00
C ILE A 71 8.30 -7.24 2.54
N SER A 72 9.01 -8.22 2.02
CA SER A 72 8.47 -9.53 1.69
C SER A 72 9.40 -10.58 2.25
N GLU A 73 8.81 -11.56 2.94
CA GLU A 73 9.49 -12.78 3.39
C GLU A 73 9.13 -13.97 2.50
#